data_AF-A0A8T5R8J6-F1
#
_entry.id   AF-A0A8T5R8J6-F1
#
_cell.length_a   1.000
_cell.length_b   1.000
_cell.length_c   1.000
_cell.angle_alpha   90.00
_cell.angle_beta   90.00
_cell.angle_gamma   90.00
#
_symmetry.space_group_name_H-M   'P 1'
#
loop_
_entity.id
_entity.type
_entity.pdbx_description
1 polymer ?
#
loop_
_entity_poly.entity_id
_entity_poly.type
_entity_poly.pdbx_seq_one_letter_code
_entity_poly.pdbx_strand_id
1 'polypeptide(L)'
;MKKKEKERKKKIDQEQKKVIRNPRIETLSEIVELIELANDSFMRRDYNKAINYSEKVIRLAINSKFDHHIKEQQQFLIKIAKKVEETFFVSEIKEAVKKIEKIYNALIEAKQFSQAHEILETFKRHYQDKIDLDSIPLIKELIKKDLKERIKNKLE
;
A
#
# COMPACT_ATOMS: atom_id res chain seq x y z
N MET A 1 43.39 29.30 49.55
CA MET A 1 43.32 29.17 48.07
C MET A 1 42.30 28.15 47.53
N LYS A 2 41.87 27.11 48.29
CA LYS A 2 40.98 26.04 47.79
C LYS A 2 39.47 26.38 47.61
N LYS A 3 38.96 27.52 48.09
CA LYS A 3 37.53 27.91 47.95
C LYS A 3 37.21 28.58 46.60
N LYS A 4 38.08 29.47 46.11
CA LYS A 4 37.88 30.18 44.83
C LYS A 4 37.99 29.26 43.59
N GLU A 5 38.75 28.17 43.69
CA GLU A 5 38.86 27.17 42.61
C GLU A 5 37.62 26.27 42.48
N LYS A 6 36.95 25.95 43.60
CA LYS A 6 35.69 25.18 43.60
C LYS A 6 34.52 25.99 43.03
N GLU A 7 34.48 27.29 43.28
CA GLU A 7 33.45 28.19 42.71
C GLU A 7 33.65 28.43 41.21
N ARG A 8 34.90 28.49 40.72
CA ARG A 8 35.17 28.54 39.27
C ARG A 8 34.80 27.25 38.55
N LYS A 9 35.09 26.07 39.11
CA LYS A 9 34.65 24.79 38.52
C LYS A 9 33.12 24.64 38.51
N LYS A 10 32.42 25.07 39.56
CA LYS A 10 30.94 25.07 39.58
C LYS A 10 30.31 26.04 38.57
N LYS A 11 30.94 27.18 38.29
CA LYS A 11 30.45 28.12 37.26
C LYS A 11 30.71 27.62 35.84
N ILE A 12 31.85 26.97 35.60
CA ILE A 12 32.20 26.39 34.28
C ILE A 12 31.33 25.14 33.98
N ASP A 13 31.00 24.31 34.98
CA ASP A 13 30.04 23.20 34.81
C ASP A 13 28.59 23.65 34.63
N GLN A 14 28.22 24.85 35.10
CA GLN A 14 26.88 25.43 34.86
C GLN A 14 26.74 26.13 33.50
N GLU A 15 27.85 26.51 32.85
CA GLU A 15 27.86 27.03 31.48
C GLU A 15 27.89 25.92 30.42
N GLN A 16 28.24 24.68 30.79
CA GLN A 16 28.18 23.52 29.90
C GLN A 16 26.82 22.82 30.00
N LYS A 17 26.06 22.86 28.90
CA LYS A 17 24.74 22.21 28.66
C LYS A 17 23.49 23.00 29.08
N LYS A 18 23.37 24.27 28.67
CA LYS A 18 22.08 24.67 28.08
C LYS A 18 22.01 24.02 26.70
N VAL A 19 21.50 22.79 26.64
CA VAL A 19 21.02 22.24 25.37
C VAL A 19 19.97 23.22 24.89
N ILE A 20 20.27 23.99 23.84
CA ILE A 20 19.30 24.85 23.18
C ILE A 20 18.32 23.89 22.51
N ARG A 21 17.32 23.42 23.27
CA ARG A 21 16.19 22.66 22.74
C ARG A 21 15.44 23.60 21.83
N ASN A 22 15.62 23.42 20.52
CA ASN A 22 14.81 24.09 19.53
C ASN A 22 13.59 23.20 19.27
N PRO A 23 12.39 23.56 19.75
CA PRO A 23 11.20 22.71 19.64
C PRO A 23 10.89 22.34 18.19
N ARG A 24 11.26 23.20 17.25
CA ARG A 24 11.08 22.97 15.81
C ARG A 24 11.99 21.86 15.28
N ILE A 25 13.22 21.76 15.79
CA ILE A 25 14.14 20.67 15.44
C ILE A 25 13.65 19.36 16.05
N GLU A 26 13.19 19.39 17.31
CA GLU A 26 12.64 18.20 17.97
C GLU A 26 11.42 17.65 17.22
N THR A 27 10.50 18.52 16.78
CA THR A 27 9.37 18.09 15.95
C THR A 27 9.83 17.49 14.61
N LEU A 28 10.86 18.06 13.97
CA LEU A 28 11.37 17.50 12.72
C LEU A 28 11.97 16.11 12.91
N SER A 29 12.73 15.91 14.00
CA SER A 29 13.25 14.59 14.35
C SER A 29 12.12 13.58 14.55
N GLU A 30 11.08 13.94 15.30
CA GLU A 30 9.92 13.07 15.51
C GLU A 30 9.17 12.77 14.20
N ILE A 31 9.02 13.76 13.32
CA ILE A 31 8.42 13.56 11.99
C ILE A 31 9.24 12.53 11.18
N VAL A 32 10.56 12.64 11.16
CA VAL A 32 11.42 11.72 10.41
C VAL A 32 11.29 10.29 10.94
N GLU A 33 11.34 10.11 12.26
CA GLU A 33 11.17 8.79 12.88
C GLU A 33 9.80 8.17 12.54
N LEU A 34 8.73 8.96 12.60
CA LEU A 34 7.39 8.48 12.24
C LEU A 34 7.27 8.14 10.75
N ILE A 35 7.96 8.87 9.86
CA ILE A 35 8.01 8.55 8.42
C ILE A 35 8.70 7.20 8.19
N GLU A 36 9.81 6.94 8.87
CA GLU A 36 10.50 5.65 8.79
C GLU A 36 9.59 4.51 9.25
N LEU A 37 8.92 4.67 10.39
CA LEU A 37 7.96 3.69 10.91
C LEU A 37 6.77 3.45 9.97
N ALA A 38 6.27 4.51 9.33
CA ALA A 38 5.20 4.42 8.34
C ALA A 38 5.65 3.60 7.11
N ASN A 39 6.85 3.89 6.59
CA ASN A 39 7.43 3.19 5.45
C ASN A 39 7.71 1.71 5.77
N ASP A 40 8.28 1.41 6.93
CA ASP A 40 8.53 0.05 7.38
C ASP A 40 7.23 -0.75 7.50
N SER A 41 6.19 -0.14 8.07
CA SER A 41 4.86 -0.75 8.18
C SER A 41 4.26 -1.02 6.79
N PHE A 42 4.40 -0.07 5.86
CA PHE A 42 3.97 -0.24 4.47
C PHE A 42 4.70 -1.39 3.77
N MET A 43 6.02 -1.50 3.93
CA MET A 43 6.82 -2.59 3.36
C MET A 43 6.40 -3.96 3.91
N ARG A 44 5.99 -4.01 5.18
CA ARG A 44 5.42 -5.20 5.83
C ARG A 44 3.94 -5.44 5.50
N ARG A 45 3.33 -4.60 4.66
CA ARG A 45 1.89 -4.60 4.31
C ARG A 45 0.96 -4.42 5.51
N ASP A 46 1.47 -3.88 6.62
CA ASP A 46 0.65 -3.46 7.76
C ASP A 46 0.13 -2.04 7.49
N TYR A 47 -0.85 -1.96 6.59
CA TYR A 47 -1.39 -0.68 6.12
C TYR A 47 -2.05 0.13 7.24
N ASN A 48 -2.66 -0.53 8.24
CA ASN A 48 -3.26 0.16 9.38
C ASN A 48 -2.21 0.91 10.20
N LYS A 49 -1.07 0.27 10.51
CA LYS A 49 0.03 0.96 11.19
C LYS A 49 0.64 2.06 10.33
N ALA A 50 0.82 1.81 9.04
CA ALA A 50 1.35 2.81 8.12
C ALA A 50 0.47 4.08 8.08
N ILE A 51 -0.85 3.92 8.04
CA ILE A 51 -1.82 5.02 8.12
C ILE A 51 -1.71 5.75 9.47
N ASN A 52 -1.68 5.01 10.59
CA ASN A 52 -1.60 5.61 11.92
C ASN A 52 -0.33 6.47 12.11
N TYR A 53 0.83 6.00 11.64
CA TYR A 53 2.06 6.79 11.70
C TYR A 53 2.00 8.01 10.78
N SER A 54 1.46 7.86 9.56
CA SER A 54 1.27 8.95 8.61
C SER A 54 0.35 10.05 9.17
N GLU A 55 -0.73 9.67 9.87
CA GLU A 55 -1.64 10.61 10.53
C GLU A 55 -0.93 11.42 11.62
N LYS A 56 -0.07 10.77 12.43
CA LYS A 56 0.74 11.46 13.45
C LYS A 56 1.69 12.47 12.83
N VAL A 57 2.35 12.12 11.71
CA VAL A 57 3.19 13.05 10.94
C VAL A 57 2.38 14.25 10.49
N ILE A 58 1.20 14.05 9.90
CA ILE A 58 0.33 15.14 9.43
C ILE A 58 -0.06 16.06 10.59
N ARG A 59 -0.43 15.52 11.75
CA ARG A 59 -0.78 16.31 12.95
C ARG A 59 0.39 17.17 13.43
N LEU A 60 1.59 16.59 13.53
CA LEU A 60 2.80 17.34 13.90
C LEU A 60 3.15 18.41 12.85
N ALA A 61 3.03 18.08 11.58
CA ALA A 61 3.32 18.98 10.48
C ALA A 61 2.36 20.17 10.42
N ILE A 62 1.06 19.97 10.68
CA ILE A 62 0.07 21.05 10.81
C ILE A 62 0.45 21.99 11.95
N ASN A 63 0.71 21.44 13.14
CA ASN A 63 1.03 22.23 14.33
C ASN A 63 2.31 23.07 14.16
N SER A 64 3.25 22.57 13.35
CA SER A 64 4.56 23.20 13.13
C SER A 64 4.71 23.88 11.76
N LYS A 65 3.61 23.99 11.00
CA LYS A 65 3.54 24.63 9.68
C LYS A 65 4.54 24.07 8.66
N PHE A 66 4.64 22.74 8.61
CA PHE A 66 5.46 22.00 7.66
C PHE A 66 4.63 21.43 6.50
N ASP A 67 4.14 22.31 5.63
CA ASP A 67 3.22 21.94 4.54
C ASP A 67 3.77 20.86 3.59
N HIS A 68 5.09 20.82 3.41
CA HIS A 68 5.74 19.81 2.58
C HIS A 68 5.45 18.40 3.09
N HIS A 69 5.63 18.14 4.38
CA HIS A 69 5.38 16.83 4.98
C HIS A 69 3.91 16.45 4.94
N ILE A 70 2.98 17.42 5.04
CA ILE A 70 1.55 17.15 4.86
C ILE A 70 1.30 16.59 3.45
N LYS A 71 1.83 17.25 2.42
CA LYS A 71 1.65 16.82 1.02
C LYS A 71 2.28 15.46 0.76
N GLU A 72 3.48 15.20 1.28
CA GLU A 72 4.14 13.89 1.15
C GLU A 72 3.31 12.78 1.78
N GLN A 73 2.78 13.00 2.98
CA GLN A 73 1.95 12.01 3.66
C GLN A 73 0.60 11.79 2.97
N GLN A 74 0.00 12.82 2.37
CA GLN A 74 -1.19 12.65 1.53
C GLN A 74 -0.92 11.74 0.32
N GLN A 75 0.21 11.93 -0.37
CA GLN A 75 0.60 11.05 -1.48
C GLN A 75 0.86 9.62 -1.01
N PHE A 76 1.49 9.47 0.16
CA PHE A 76 1.71 8.16 0.77
C PHE A 76 0.39 7.44 1.11
N LEU A 77 -0.60 8.15 1.67
CA LEU A 77 -1.92 7.59 1.95
C LEU A 77 -2.67 7.18 0.67
N ILE A 78 -2.57 7.95 -0.40
CA ILE A 78 -3.12 7.58 -1.71
C ILE A 78 -2.48 6.28 -2.22
N LYS A 79 -1.16 6.13 -2.06
CA LYS A 79 -0.44 4.89 -2.42
C LYS A 79 -0.92 3.69 -1.59
N ILE A 80 -1.18 3.87 -0.30
CA ILE A 80 -1.76 2.83 0.55
C ILE A 80 -3.16 2.45 0.08
N ALA A 81 -4.02 3.44 -0.18
CA ALA A 81 -5.39 3.21 -0.65
C ALA A 81 -5.41 2.35 -1.92
N LYS A 82 -4.58 2.67 -2.91
CA LYS A 82 -4.42 1.86 -4.13
C LYS A 82 -4.02 0.41 -3.83
N LYS A 83 -3.09 0.19 -2.89
CA LYS A 83 -2.64 -1.17 -2.53
C LYS A 83 -3.71 -1.98 -1.79
N VAL A 84 -4.48 -1.35 -0.93
CA VAL A 84 -5.61 -1.98 -0.24
C VAL A 84 -6.70 -2.36 -1.25
N GLU A 85 -7.04 -1.45 -2.16
CA GLU A 85 -7.99 -1.67 -3.23
C GLU A 85 -7.56 -2.81 -4.18
N GLU A 86 -6.30 -2.80 -4.64
CA GLU A 86 -5.72 -3.91 -5.41
C GLU A 86 -5.87 -5.25 -4.67
N THR A 87 -5.56 -5.28 -3.37
CA THR A 87 -5.65 -6.51 -2.56
C THR A 87 -7.09 -7.02 -2.46
N PHE A 88 -8.05 -6.11 -2.28
CA PHE A 88 -9.46 -6.42 -2.25
C PHE A 88 -9.91 -7.05 -3.58
N PHE A 89 -9.65 -6.38 -4.71
CA PHE A 89 -10.03 -6.91 -6.03
C PHE A 89 -9.36 -8.23 -6.37
N VAL A 90 -8.07 -8.42 -6.03
CA VAL A 90 -7.39 -9.71 -6.21
C VAL A 90 -8.13 -10.82 -5.45
N SER A 91 -8.58 -10.56 -4.22
CA SER A 91 -9.30 -11.55 -3.42
C SER A 91 -10.69 -11.87 -3.99
N GLU A 92 -11.43 -10.84 -4.41
CA GLU A 92 -12.75 -10.96 -5.02
C GLU A 92 -12.66 -11.75 -6.35
N ILE A 93 -11.71 -11.39 -7.19
CA ILE A 93 -11.46 -12.06 -8.48
C ILE A 93 -11.08 -13.51 -8.28
N LYS A 94 -10.23 -13.84 -7.30
CA LYS A 94 -9.87 -15.25 -7.03
C LYS A 94 -11.10 -16.10 -6.74
N GLU A 95 -12.05 -15.59 -5.98
CA GLU A 95 -13.30 -16.31 -5.69
C GLU A 95 -14.23 -16.35 -6.90
N ALA A 96 -14.34 -15.26 -7.65
CA ALA A 96 -15.15 -15.20 -8.85
C ALA A 96 -14.64 -16.14 -9.95
N VAL A 97 -13.32 -16.22 -10.16
CA VAL A 97 -12.68 -17.13 -11.13
C VAL A 97 -13.02 -18.57 -10.82
N LYS A 98 -12.97 -19.01 -9.55
CA LYS A 98 -13.34 -20.39 -9.17
C LYS A 98 -14.79 -20.72 -9.55
N LYS A 99 -15.70 -19.75 -9.42
CA LYS A 99 -17.12 -19.93 -9.78
C LYS A 99 -17.28 -20.00 -11.30
N ILE A 100 -16.67 -19.08 -12.02
CA ILE A 100 -16.76 -19.03 -13.48
C ILE A 100 -16.07 -20.22 -14.13
N GLU A 101 -14.94 -20.67 -13.61
CA GLU A 101 -14.25 -21.86 -14.13
C GLU A 101 -15.14 -23.10 -14.09
N LYS A 102 -15.95 -23.26 -13.03
CA LYS A 102 -16.92 -24.37 -12.95
C LYS A 102 -17.98 -24.28 -14.05
N ILE A 103 -18.55 -23.10 -14.24
CA ILE A 103 -19.57 -22.88 -15.28
C ILE A 103 -18.96 -23.07 -16.67
N TYR A 104 -17.79 -22.48 -16.89
CA TYR A 104 -17.01 -22.61 -18.11
C TYR A 104 -16.75 -24.07 -18.45
N ASN A 105 -16.25 -24.88 -17.50
CA ASN A 105 -15.96 -26.29 -17.73
C ASN A 105 -17.23 -27.08 -18.08
N ALA A 106 -18.35 -26.82 -17.41
CA ALA A 106 -19.62 -27.46 -17.73
C ALA A 106 -20.10 -27.12 -19.17
N LEU A 107 -19.93 -25.86 -19.60
CA LEU A 107 -20.25 -25.44 -20.96
C LEU A 107 -19.33 -26.11 -21.99
N ILE A 108 -18.03 -26.26 -21.70
CA ILE A 108 -17.09 -26.99 -22.56
C ILE A 108 -17.49 -28.47 -22.68
N GLU A 109 -17.84 -29.12 -21.57
CA GLU A 109 -18.30 -30.52 -21.57
C GLU A 109 -19.60 -30.70 -22.37
N ALA A 110 -20.52 -29.73 -22.26
CA ALA A 110 -21.74 -29.67 -23.06
C ALA A 110 -21.51 -29.23 -24.52
N LYS A 111 -20.25 -28.99 -24.93
CA LYS A 111 -19.86 -28.47 -26.26
C LYS A 111 -20.48 -27.11 -26.61
N GLN A 112 -20.89 -26.34 -25.61
CA GLN A 112 -21.43 -24.99 -25.73
C GLN A 112 -20.28 -23.95 -25.74
N PHE A 113 -19.35 -24.10 -26.68
CA PHE A 113 -18.09 -23.35 -26.69
C PHE A 113 -18.29 -21.83 -26.81
N SER A 114 -19.25 -21.35 -27.61
CA SER A 114 -19.54 -19.92 -27.73
C SER A 114 -20.02 -19.31 -26.41
N GLN A 115 -20.86 -20.03 -25.66
CA GLN A 115 -21.33 -19.58 -24.35
C GLN A 115 -20.21 -19.62 -23.30
N ALA A 116 -19.34 -20.63 -23.37
CA ALA A 116 -18.15 -20.71 -22.52
C ALA A 116 -17.23 -19.50 -22.74
N HIS A 117 -17.03 -19.10 -24.00
CA HIS A 117 -16.25 -17.90 -24.31
C HIS A 117 -16.95 -16.62 -23.83
N GLU A 118 -18.25 -16.49 -24.09
CA GLU A 118 -19.03 -15.30 -23.71
C GLU A 118 -19.04 -15.05 -22.21
N ILE A 119 -19.15 -16.10 -21.39
CA ILE A 119 -19.12 -15.94 -19.93
C ILE A 119 -17.75 -15.43 -19.44
N LEU A 120 -16.66 -15.89 -20.07
CA LEU A 120 -15.31 -15.44 -19.75
C LEU A 120 -15.06 -14.00 -20.22
N GLU A 121 -15.54 -13.61 -21.40
CA GLU A 121 -15.43 -12.23 -21.87
C GLU A 121 -16.27 -11.26 -21.02
N THR A 122 -17.46 -11.67 -20.61
CA THR A 122 -18.31 -10.90 -19.69
C THR A 122 -17.58 -10.68 -18.37
N PHE A 123 -16.93 -11.72 -17.84
CA PHE A 123 -16.10 -11.61 -16.65
C PHE A 123 -14.94 -10.62 -16.84
N LYS A 124 -14.20 -10.73 -17.95
CA LYS A 124 -13.08 -9.83 -18.24
C LYS A 124 -13.52 -8.38 -18.27
N ARG A 125 -14.60 -8.07 -19.00
CA ARG A 125 -15.15 -6.70 -19.10
C ARG A 125 -15.56 -6.13 -17.74
N HIS A 126 -16.05 -6.95 -16.82
CA HIS A 126 -16.46 -6.48 -15.49
C HIS A 126 -15.29 -5.97 -14.63
N TYR A 127 -14.08 -6.48 -14.86
CA TYR A 127 -12.90 -6.19 -14.04
C TYR A 127 -11.77 -5.44 -14.77
N GLN A 128 -11.83 -5.32 -16.10
CA GLN A 128 -10.75 -4.74 -16.92
C GLN A 128 -10.30 -3.33 -16.49
N ASP A 129 -11.24 -2.49 -16.02
CA ASP A 129 -10.96 -1.10 -15.63
C ASP A 129 -10.54 -0.97 -14.16
N LYS A 130 -10.68 -2.06 -13.38
CA LYS A 130 -10.43 -2.09 -11.93
C LYS A 130 -9.04 -2.61 -11.60
N ILE A 131 -8.56 -3.60 -12.37
CA ILE A 131 -7.29 -4.25 -12.12
C ILE A 131 -6.77 -4.94 -13.38
N ASP A 132 -5.44 -5.00 -13.50
CA ASP A 132 -4.78 -5.80 -14.52
C ASP A 132 -5.03 -7.29 -14.27
N LEU A 133 -5.91 -7.90 -15.08
CA LEU A 133 -6.24 -9.32 -14.99
C LEU A 133 -5.04 -10.23 -15.27
N ASP A 134 -4.07 -9.81 -16.09
CA ASP A 134 -2.89 -10.62 -16.41
C ASP A 134 -1.94 -10.78 -15.22
N SER A 135 -2.09 -9.92 -14.20
CA SER A 135 -1.36 -10.00 -12.93
C SER A 135 -1.87 -11.12 -12.01
N ILE A 136 -3.04 -11.71 -12.29
CA ILE A 136 -3.67 -12.74 -11.46
C ILE A 136 -3.51 -14.12 -12.14
N PRO A 137 -2.71 -15.06 -11.56
CA PRO A 137 -2.39 -16.33 -12.22
C PRO A 137 -3.60 -17.18 -12.62
N LEU A 138 -4.62 -17.25 -11.74
CA LEU A 138 -5.79 -18.10 -11.98
C LEU A 138 -6.60 -17.68 -13.22
N ILE A 139 -6.86 -16.38 -13.38
CA ILE A 139 -7.58 -15.90 -14.58
C ILE A 139 -6.72 -16.03 -15.82
N LYS A 140 -5.39 -15.83 -15.71
CA LYS A 140 -4.46 -16.02 -16.82
C LYS A 140 -4.46 -17.46 -17.34
N GLU A 141 -4.56 -18.44 -16.44
CA GLU A 141 -4.69 -19.86 -16.81
C GLU A 141 -6.02 -20.13 -17.52
N LEU A 142 -7.13 -19.58 -17.01
CA LEU A 142 -8.45 -19.73 -17.63
C LEU A 142 -8.52 -19.08 -19.03
N ILE A 143 -7.93 -17.89 -19.21
CA ILE A 143 -7.83 -17.22 -20.50
C ILE A 143 -7.00 -18.05 -21.49
N LYS A 144 -5.88 -18.64 -21.05
CA LYS A 144 -5.09 -19.53 -21.89
C LYS A 144 -5.85 -20.79 -22.28
N LYS A 145 -6.68 -21.32 -21.37
CA LYS A 145 -7.53 -22.48 -21.64
C LYS A 145 -8.58 -22.15 -22.71
N ASP A 146 -9.24 -21.01 -22.58
CA ASP A 146 -10.21 -20.52 -23.57
C ASP A 146 -9.61 -20.35 -24.96
N LEU A 147 -8.43 -19.73 -25.05
CA LEU A 147 -7.73 -19.55 -26.32
C LEU A 147 -7.41 -20.89 -27.00
N LYS A 148 -7.01 -21.91 -26.24
CA LYS A 148 -6.77 -23.27 -26.77
C LYS A 148 -8.05 -23.92 -27.29
N GLU A 149 -9.15 -23.80 -26.54
CA GLU A 149 -10.44 -24.36 -26.96
C GLU A 149 -10.99 -23.64 -28.20
N ARG A 150 -10.82 -22.32 -28.32
CA ARG A 150 -11.22 -21.57 -29.53
C ARG A 150 -10.49 -22.03 -30.78
N ILE A 151 -9.16 -22.15 -30.70
CA ILE A 151 -8.33 -22.64 -31.82
C ILE A 151 -8.75 -24.06 -32.21
N LYS A 152 -8.92 -24.95 -31.23
CA LYS A 152 -9.31 -26.34 -31.46
C LYS A 152 -10.67 -26.47 -32.14
N ASN A 153 -11.62 -25.62 -31.75
CA ASN A 153 -13.00 -25.68 -32.22
C ASN A 153 -13.32 -24.69 -33.35
N LYS A 154 -12.30 -24.01 -33.91
CA LYS A 154 -12.43 -23.01 -34.99
C LYS A 154 -13.46 -21.91 -34.68
N LEU A 155 -13.48 -21.47 -33.43
CA LEU A 155 -14.25 -20.30 -33.03
C LEU A 155 -13.43 -19.05 -33.36
N GLU A 156 -14.01 -18.17 -34.19
CA GLU A 156 -13.44 -16.86 -34.54
C GLU A 156 -13.18 -15.99 -33.32
#